data_AF-E4PSI0-F1
#
_entry.id   AF-E4PSI0-F1
#
_cell.length_a   1.000
_cell.length_b   1.000
_cell.length_c   1.000
_cell.angle_alpha   90.00
_cell.angle_beta   90.00
_cell.angle_gamma   90.00
#
_symmetry.space_group_name_H-M   'P 1'
#
loop_
_entity.id
_entity.type
_entity.pdbx_description
1 polymer ?
#
loop_
_entity_poly.entity_id
_entity_poly.type
_entity_poly.pdbx_seq_one_letter_code
_entity_poly.pdbx_strand_id
1 'polypeptide(L)'
;MKKLLTILTSCSAVFLITASIILVNKNNGENNIISYNAQANTKQHVVTGQGLNRKITKIGYYKKNEKTIISQIPPTVSTIAADLPPEITSLEYAFTGNNQYVKWETKWNTSNIEDMSYVFYNTNYINDPSIA
;
A
#
# COMPACT_ATOMS: atom_id res chain seq x y z
N MET A 1 -28.78 -6.23 -43.33
CA MET A 1 -28.42 -6.33 -41.90
C MET A 1 -27.27 -5.38 -41.54
N LYS A 2 -27.52 -4.06 -41.47
CA LYS A 2 -26.52 -3.05 -41.04
C LYS A 2 -27.11 -1.88 -40.23
N LYS A 3 -28.39 -1.92 -39.85
CA LYS A 3 -29.05 -0.81 -39.13
C LYS A 3 -29.31 -1.09 -37.63
N LEU A 4 -28.99 -2.29 -37.13
CA LEU A 4 -29.23 -2.65 -35.72
C LEU A 4 -27.98 -2.49 -34.81
N LEU A 5 -26.77 -2.47 -35.38
CA LEU A 5 -25.52 -2.43 -34.58
C LEU A 5 -25.16 -1.02 -34.07
N THR A 6 -25.74 0.04 -34.65
CA THR A 6 -25.37 1.43 -34.29
C THR A 6 -26.16 1.99 -33.10
N ILE A 7 -27.19 1.28 -32.60
CA ILE A 7 -28.07 1.79 -31.53
C ILE A 7 -27.62 1.33 -30.13
N LEU A 8 -26.75 0.32 -30.02
CA LEU A 8 -26.28 -0.16 -28.71
C LEU A 8 -25.08 0.64 -28.16
N THR A 9 -24.40 1.43 -28.99
CA THR A 9 -23.21 2.20 -28.58
C THR A 9 -23.53 3.58 -27.99
N SER A 10 -24.76 4.09 -28.12
CA SER A 10 -25.13 5.42 -27.62
C SER A 10 -25.70 5.41 -26.19
N CYS A 11 -26.07 4.25 -25.64
CA CYS A 11 -26.55 4.16 -24.25
C CYS A 11 -25.45 3.97 -23.21
N SER A 12 -24.22 3.56 -23.54
CA SER A 12 -23.22 3.31 -22.49
C SER A 12 -22.52 4.59 -21.98
N ALA A 13 -22.39 5.62 -22.82
CA ALA A 13 -21.68 6.83 -22.41
C ALA A 13 -22.50 7.72 -21.45
N VAL A 14 -23.82 7.83 -21.66
CA VAL A 14 -24.68 8.70 -20.83
C VAL A 14 -24.87 8.12 -19.43
N PHE A 15 -24.97 6.79 -19.30
CA PHE A 15 -25.06 6.12 -18.00
C PHE A 15 -23.78 6.23 -17.17
N LEU A 16 -22.60 6.25 -17.80
CA LEU A 16 -21.34 6.46 -17.08
C LEU A 16 -21.23 7.88 -16.53
N ILE A 17 -21.70 8.89 -17.26
CA ILE A 17 -21.64 10.29 -16.80
C ILE A 17 -22.61 10.51 -15.62
N THR A 18 -23.83 9.98 -15.70
CA THR A 18 -24.82 10.14 -14.61
C THR A 18 -24.43 9.36 -13.36
N ALA A 19 -23.92 8.13 -13.48
CA ALA A 19 -23.38 7.38 -12.34
C ALA A 19 -22.18 8.08 -11.69
N SER A 20 -21.31 8.71 -12.50
CA SER A 20 -20.15 9.47 -12.00
C SER A 20 -20.57 10.69 -11.18
N ILE A 21 -21.60 11.43 -11.59
CA ILE A 21 -22.09 12.62 -10.87
C ILE A 21 -22.81 12.21 -9.57
N ILE A 22 -23.57 11.12 -9.58
CA ILE A 22 -24.30 10.63 -8.40
C ILE A 22 -23.35 10.11 -7.31
N LEU A 23 -22.20 9.52 -7.68
CA LEU A 23 -21.19 9.05 -6.71
C LEU A 23 -20.44 10.19 -6.01
N VAL A 24 -20.41 11.40 -6.59
CA VAL A 24 -19.71 12.57 -6.01
C VAL A 24 -20.53 13.28 -4.92
N ASN A 25 -21.85 13.07 -4.83
CA ASN A 25 -22.70 13.86 -3.94
C ASN A 25 -23.16 13.16 -2.65
N LYS A 26 -22.24 12.45 -1.98
CA LYS A 26 -22.49 11.91 -0.63
C LYS A 26 -21.31 12.11 0.32
N ASN A 27 -20.79 13.34 0.37
CA ASN A 27 -19.87 13.78 1.42
C ASN A 27 -20.51 14.94 2.20
N ASN A 28 -21.33 14.62 3.18
CA ASN A 28 -21.58 15.55 4.27
C ASN A 28 -20.45 15.36 5.28
N GLY A 29 -19.49 16.30 5.31
CA GLY A 29 -18.88 16.68 6.58
C GLY A 29 -17.36 16.66 6.72
N GLU A 30 -16.55 16.23 5.76
CA GLU A 30 -15.09 16.39 5.87
C GLU A 30 -14.47 16.83 4.54
N ASN A 31 -13.86 18.01 4.58
CA ASN A 31 -13.12 18.61 3.48
C ASN A 31 -11.85 17.80 3.24
N ASN A 32 -11.97 16.68 2.52
CA ASN A 32 -10.82 15.95 2.01
C ASN A 32 -10.26 16.70 0.80
N ILE A 33 -9.65 17.86 1.08
CA ILE A 33 -8.59 18.38 0.22
C ILE A 33 -7.50 17.32 0.31
N ILE A 34 -7.50 16.37 -0.62
CA ILE A 34 -6.35 15.50 -0.85
C ILE A 34 -5.22 16.46 -1.21
N SER A 35 -4.41 16.81 -0.22
CA SER A 35 -3.35 17.78 -0.39
C SER A 35 -2.39 17.19 -1.42
N TYR A 36 -2.25 17.85 -2.58
CA TYR A 36 -1.26 17.47 -3.60
C TYR A 36 0.17 17.47 -3.01
N ASN A 37 0.37 18.16 -1.89
CA ASN A 37 1.61 18.18 -1.11
C ASN A 37 1.89 16.85 -0.36
N ALA A 38 0.88 16.00 -0.11
CA ALA A 38 1.07 14.67 0.48
C ALA A 38 1.72 13.66 -0.49
N GLN A 39 1.55 13.84 -1.81
CA GLN A 39 2.16 12.97 -2.82
C GLN A 39 3.67 13.18 -2.97
N ALA A 40 4.19 14.38 -2.69
CA ALA A 40 5.63 14.66 -2.79
C ALA A 40 6.47 13.95 -1.72
N ASN A 41 5.86 13.62 -0.58
CA ASN A 41 6.53 13.05 0.59
C ASN A 41 6.30 11.55 0.76
N THR A 42 5.62 10.88 -0.18
CA THR A 42 5.29 9.46 -0.11
C THR A 42 5.88 8.70 -1.28
N LYS A 43 6.57 7.59 -0.99
CA LYS A 43 6.95 6.56 -1.96
C LYS A 43 6.05 5.36 -1.76
N GLN A 44 5.48 4.84 -2.84
CA GLN A 44 4.57 3.70 -2.79
C GLN A 44 5.35 2.38 -2.84
N HIS A 45 4.80 1.37 -2.19
CA HIS A 45 5.27 0.00 -2.35
C HIS A 45 5.11 -0.45 -3.80
N VAL A 46 6.04 -1.27 -4.29
CA VAL A 46 5.83 -2.03 -5.54
C VAL A 46 5.65 -3.49 -5.18
N VAL A 47 4.43 -3.98 -5.38
CA VAL A 47 4.05 -5.36 -5.09
C VAL A 47 3.78 -6.09 -6.42
N THR A 48 4.32 -7.29 -6.55
CA THR A 48 4.15 -8.18 -7.68
C THR A 48 3.49 -9.48 -7.22
N GLY A 49 3.04 -10.32 -8.17
CA GLY A 49 2.35 -11.57 -7.85
C GLY A 49 0.86 -11.40 -7.55
N GLN A 50 0.19 -12.52 -7.32
CA GLN A 50 -1.26 -12.62 -7.12
C GLN A 50 -1.57 -13.65 -6.02
N GLY A 51 -2.72 -13.50 -5.36
CA GLY A 51 -3.15 -14.39 -4.29
C GLY A 51 -2.13 -14.47 -3.15
N LEU A 52 -1.74 -15.70 -2.79
CA LEU A 52 -0.77 -15.98 -1.72
C LEU A 52 0.70 -15.74 -2.11
N ASN A 53 0.99 -15.46 -3.38
CA ASN A 53 2.36 -15.26 -3.88
C ASN A 53 2.72 -13.77 -4.04
N ARG A 54 2.09 -12.89 -3.25
CA ARG A 54 2.34 -11.45 -3.31
C ARG A 54 3.69 -11.12 -2.69
N LYS A 55 4.52 -10.46 -3.49
CA LYS A 55 5.92 -10.19 -3.20
C LYS A 55 6.19 -8.70 -3.32
N ILE A 56 6.75 -8.09 -2.27
CA ILE A 56 7.17 -6.70 -2.33
C ILE A 56 8.59 -6.61 -2.91
N THR A 57 8.76 -5.74 -3.89
CA THR A 57 9.98 -5.55 -4.69
C THR A 57 10.55 -4.13 -4.58
N LYS A 58 9.77 -3.18 -4.04
CA LYS A 58 10.25 -1.88 -3.55
C LYS A 58 9.49 -1.49 -2.29
N ILE A 59 10.23 -1.03 -1.28
CA ILE A 59 9.66 -0.52 -0.04
C ILE A 59 9.26 0.95 -0.22
N GLY A 60 7.98 1.21 0.03
CA GLY A 60 7.38 2.52 0.18
C GLY A 60 7.53 3.05 1.60
N TYR A 61 7.57 4.36 1.71
CA TYR A 61 7.73 5.09 2.94
C TYR A 61 7.19 6.50 2.79
N TYR A 62 7.03 7.21 3.89
CA TYR A 62 6.61 8.59 3.88
C TYR A 62 7.39 9.42 4.89
N LYS A 63 7.54 10.72 4.59
CA LYS A 63 8.17 11.67 5.50
C LYS A 63 7.12 12.34 6.35
N LYS A 64 7.32 12.35 7.66
CA LYS A 64 6.49 13.05 8.64
C LYS A 64 7.41 13.72 9.65
N ASN A 65 7.34 15.05 9.71
CA ASN A 65 8.31 15.87 10.44
C ASN A 65 9.74 15.56 9.94
N GLU A 66 10.66 15.24 10.86
CA GLU A 66 12.05 14.86 10.56
C GLU A 66 12.26 13.34 10.45
N LYS A 67 11.19 12.53 10.54
CA LYS A 67 11.26 11.07 10.42
C LYS A 67 10.89 10.60 9.02
N THR A 68 11.59 9.58 8.54
CA THR A 68 11.20 8.80 7.36
C THR A 68 10.64 7.47 7.85
N ILE A 69 9.34 7.27 7.69
CA ILE A 69 8.58 6.17 8.26
C ILE A 69 8.20 5.20 7.15
N ILE A 70 8.48 3.91 7.33
CA ILE A 70 8.02 2.89 6.39
C ILE A 70 6.50 2.94 6.24
N SER A 71 6.00 2.77 5.03
CA SER A 71 4.57 2.56 4.83
C SER A 71 4.24 1.14 5.27
N GLN A 72 3.14 0.94 6.01
CA GLN A 72 2.71 -0.38 6.45
C GLN A 72 2.75 -1.37 5.27
N ILE A 73 3.40 -2.51 5.47
CA ILE A 73 3.45 -3.60 4.50
C ILE A 73 2.06 -4.24 4.49
N PRO A 74 1.41 -4.35 3.31
CA PRO A 74 0.07 -4.93 3.26
C PRO A 74 0.09 -6.35 3.85
N PRO A 75 -0.88 -6.71 4.72
CA PRO A 75 -0.92 -8.04 5.36
C PRO A 75 -1.16 -9.18 4.36
N THR A 76 -1.41 -8.87 3.08
CA THR A 76 -1.51 -9.84 1.98
C THR A 76 -0.17 -10.20 1.35
N VAL A 77 0.92 -9.50 1.70
CA VAL A 77 2.28 -9.80 1.22
C VAL A 77 2.86 -10.94 2.03
N SER A 78 3.33 -11.97 1.34
CA SER A 78 3.95 -13.16 1.90
C SER A 78 5.46 -13.22 1.67
N THR A 79 6.04 -12.31 0.88
CA THR A 79 7.48 -12.30 0.59
C THR A 79 8.05 -10.89 0.56
N ILE A 80 9.13 -10.66 1.31
CA ILE A 80 9.94 -9.44 1.30
C ILE A 80 11.20 -9.68 0.44
N ALA A 81 11.26 -8.99 -0.71
CA ALA A 81 12.36 -9.10 -1.65
C ALA A 81 12.83 -7.73 -2.14
N ALA A 82 12.81 -6.78 -1.21
CA ALA A 82 13.26 -5.42 -1.41
C ALA A 82 14.12 -5.04 -0.22
N ASP A 83 15.30 -4.48 -0.49
CA ASP A 83 16.14 -3.93 0.56
C ASP A 83 15.41 -2.78 1.26
N LEU A 84 15.71 -2.59 2.54
CA LEU A 84 15.21 -1.46 3.30
C LEU A 84 15.94 -0.18 2.84
N PRO A 85 15.23 0.84 2.33
CA PRO A 85 15.85 2.09 1.93
C PRO A 85 16.60 2.71 3.13
N PRO A 86 17.87 3.10 2.97
CA PRO A 86 18.70 3.57 4.07
C PRO A 86 18.21 4.89 4.68
N GLU A 87 17.38 5.65 3.96
CA GLU A 87 16.76 6.86 4.47
C GLU A 87 15.64 6.63 5.50
N ILE A 88 15.13 5.39 5.63
CA ILE A 88 14.10 5.06 6.61
C ILE A 88 14.73 5.05 8.01
N THR A 89 14.09 5.76 8.93
CA THR A 89 14.49 5.84 10.33
C THR A 89 13.46 5.23 11.28
N SER A 90 12.27 4.89 10.79
CA SER A 90 11.20 4.30 11.59
C SER A 90 10.54 3.13 10.87
N LEU A 91 10.43 2.00 11.60
CA LEU A 91 9.65 0.83 11.24
C LEU A 91 8.28 0.80 11.93
N GLU A 92 7.82 1.94 12.46
CA GLU A 92 6.57 2.02 13.21
C GLU A 92 5.40 1.41 12.42
N TYR A 93 4.69 0.47 13.04
CA TYR A 93 3.57 -0.29 12.45
C TYR A 93 3.87 -1.08 11.16
N ALA A 94 5.14 -1.31 10.78
CA ALA A 94 5.53 -1.90 9.49
C ALA A 94 4.77 -3.19 9.12
N PHE A 95 4.54 -4.09 10.08
CA PHE A 95 3.88 -5.37 9.89
C PHE A 95 2.59 -5.52 10.70
N THR A 96 1.98 -4.41 11.12
CA THR A 96 0.74 -4.46 11.92
C THR A 96 -0.33 -5.31 11.25
N GLY A 97 -0.91 -6.24 12.02
CA GLY A 97 -1.97 -7.14 11.56
C GLY A 97 -1.53 -8.19 10.54
N ASN A 98 -0.23 -8.29 10.23
CA ASN A 98 0.28 -9.32 9.34
C ASN A 98 0.25 -10.68 10.05
N ASN A 99 -0.56 -11.58 9.49
CA ASN A 99 -0.75 -12.95 9.97
C ASN A 99 -0.29 -13.99 8.94
N GLN A 100 0.53 -13.57 7.97
CA GLN A 100 1.11 -14.47 6.98
C GLN A 100 2.47 -14.96 7.46
N TYR A 101 2.88 -16.14 7.01
CA TYR A 101 4.28 -16.55 7.09
C TYR A 101 5.09 -15.73 6.08
N VAL A 102 5.74 -14.66 6.54
CA VAL A 102 6.49 -13.76 5.68
C VAL A 102 7.87 -14.35 5.38
N LYS A 103 8.12 -14.71 4.12
CA LYS A 103 9.42 -15.14 3.64
C LYS A 103 10.32 -13.94 3.36
N TRP A 104 11.57 -14.02 3.78
CA TRP A 104 12.60 -13.01 3.52
C TRP A 104 13.56 -13.49 2.44
N GLU A 105 13.74 -12.71 1.37
CA GLU A 105 14.76 -12.94 0.34
C GLU A 105 15.96 -11.98 0.47
N THR A 106 15.82 -10.95 1.31
CA THR A 106 16.89 -10.01 1.63
C THR A 106 16.94 -9.77 3.13
N LYS A 107 18.14 -9.45 3.63
CA LYS A 107 18.38 -9.06 5.01
C LYS A 107 18.39 -7.54 5.10
N TRP A 108 17.43 -6.97 5.81
CA TRP A 108 17.38 -5.52 6.04
C TRP A 108 18.53 -5.06 6.92
N ASN A 109 19.21 -4.00 6.51
CA ASN A 109 20.14 -3.25 7.37
C ASN A 109 19.34 -2.25 8.21
N THR A 110 19.23 -2.51 9.51
CA THR A 110 18.45 -1.67 10.45
C THR A 110 19.30 -0.69 11.25
N SER A 111 20.56 -0.45 10.87
CA SER A 111 21.48 0.45 11.61
C SER A 111 20.99 1.90 11.73
N ASN A 112 20.15 2.37 10.80
CA ASN A 112 19.56 3.71 10.83
C ASN A 112 18.18 3.77 11.52
N ILE A 113 17.67 2.64 12.04
CA ILE A 113 16.34 2.60 12.64
C ILE A 113 16.38 3.10 14.08
N GLU A 114 15.66 4.18 14.33
CA GLU A 114 15.50 4.84 15.62
C GLU A 114 14.20 4.42 16.32
N ASP A 115 13.19 3.97 15.56
CA ASP A 115 11.86 3.67 16.07
C ASP A 115 11.34 2.32 15.54
N MET A 116 11.14 1.37 16.45
CA MET A 116 10.59 0.04 16.18
C MET A 116 9.26 -0.18 16.92
N SER A 117 8.57 0.90 17.31
CA SER A 117 7.32 0.81 18.04
C SER A 117 6.25 0.10 17.21
N TYR A 118 5.53 -0.86 17.81
CA TYR A 118 4.39 -1.54 17.17
C TYR A 118 4.67 -2.20 15.81
N VAL A 119 5.93 -2.46 15.45
CA VAL A 119 6.31 -3.12 14.18
C VAL A 119 5.44 -4.36 13.94
N PHE A 120 5.19 -5.10 15.00
CA PHE A 120 4.51 -6.38 15.04
C PHE A 120 3.21 -6.32 15.87
N TYR A 121 2.52 -5.19 15.87
CA TYR A 121 1.27 -5.09 16.61
C TYR A 121 0.17 -5.96 15.98
N ASN A 122 -0.53 -6.73 16.80
CA ASN A 122 -1.62 -7.63 16.38
C ASN A 122 -1.22 -8.66 15.30
N THR A 123 0.03 -9.13 15.34
CA THR A 123 0.54 -10.19 14.47
C THR A 123 0.62 -11.52 15.22
N ASN A 124 0.14 -12.60 14.61
CA ASN A 124 0.12 -13.92 15.24
C ASN A 124 1.26 -14.86 14.78
N TYR A 125 2.00 -14.50 13.73
CA TYR A 125 3.01 -15.36 13.10
C TYR A 125 4.33 -14.61 12.84
N ILE A 126 5.24 -14.56 13.83
CA ILE A 126 6.60 -13.97 13.69
C ILE A 126 7.68 -14.92 14.19
N ASN A 127 7.48 -16.23 14.04
CA ASN A 127 8.44 -17.23 14.50
C ASN A 127 9.04 -17.99 13.31
N ASP A 128 9.73 -17.29 12.40
CA ASP A 128 10.67 -17.96 11.48
C ASP A 128 12.06 -18.04 12.16
N PRO A 129 12.64 -19.24 12.33
CA PRO A 129 13.99 -19.42 12.87
C PRO A 129 15.10 -18.66 12.12
N SER A 130 14.86 -18.25 10.85
CA SER A 130 15.82 -17.49 10.05
C SER A 130 15.88 -15.99 10.40
N ILE A 131 15.05 -15.51 11.32
CA ILE A 131 15.02 -14.10 11.77
C ILE A 131 15.97 -13.87 12.98
N ALA A 132 16.70 -14.92 13.42
CA ALA A 132 17.75 -14.82 14.45
C ALA A 132 19.09 -14.30 13.92
#